data_AF-A0A366DHL2-F1
#
_entry.id   AF-A0A366DHL2-F1
#
_cell.length_a   1.000
_cell.length_b   1.000
_cell.length_c   1.000
_cell.angle_alpha   90.00
_cell.angle_beta   90.00
_cell.angle_gamma   90.00
#
_symmetry.space_group_name_H-M   'P 1'
#
loop_
_entity.id
_entity.type
_entity.pdbx_description
1 polymer ?
#
loop_
_entity_poly.entity_id
_entity_poly.type
_entity_poly.pdbx_seq_one_letter_code
_entity_poly.pdbx_strand_id
1 'polypeptide(L)'
;MLRHDIEELPPLQTFVADRIALLGDAAHAMTPTLGQGACQAIEDAVVLARVAEAGRDLAEYDRVRRPRTRMITNRSARLGTVLQFRARPLAAARDALLRSSPSSVQLKSLATVLDWAP
;
A
#
# COMPACT_ATOMS: atom_id res chain seq x y z
N MET A 1 1.61 -18.84 -22.21
CA MET A 1 1.55 -17.41 -21.83
C MET A 1 0.83 -17.35 -20.50
N LEU A 2 1.53 -17.13 -19.37
CA LEU A 2 0.86 -16.94 -18.08
C LEU A 2 0.13 -15.60 -18.13
N ARG A 3 -1.19 -15.61 -17.96
CA ARG A 3 -1.94 -14.40 -17.55
C ARG A 3 -1.88 -14.35 -16.04
N HIS A 4 -1.27 -13.31 -15.51
CA HIS A 4 -1.39 -12.94 -14.11
C HIS A 4 -2.46 -11.87 -14.04
N ASP A 5 -3.69 -12.30 -13.72
CA ASP A 5 -4.75 -11.37 -13.41
C ASP A 5 -4.37 -10.63 -12.12
N ILE A 6 -4.57 -9.31 -12.11
CA ILE A 6 -4.27 -8.46 -10.95
C ILE A 6 -5.57 -8.31 -10.18
N GLU A 7 -5.65 -8.98 -9.04
CA GLU A 7 -6.78 -8.91 -8.12
C GLU A 7 -6.44 -7.99 -6.94
N GLU A 8 -7.38 -7.13 -6.57
CA GLU A 8 -7.26 -6.22 -5.43
C GLU A 8 -8.50 -6.33 -4.54
N LEU A 9 -8.34 -6.06 -3.25
CA LEU A 9 -9.45 -6.09 -2.30
C LEU A 9 -10.11 -4.71 -2.19
N PRO A 10 -11.46 -4.63 -2.13
CA PRO A 10 -12.11 -3.43 -1.65
C PRO A 10 -11.68 -3.18 -0.21
N PRO A 11 -11.59 -1.93 0.23
CA PRO A 11 -10.96 -1.64 1.49
C PRO A 11 -11.89 -2.04 2.65
N LEU A 12 -11.47 -3.04 3.42
CA LEU A 12 -12.24 -3.64 4.50
C LEU A 12 -12.56 -2.61 5.61
N GLN A 13 -13.69 -2.84 6.30
CA GLN A 13 -14.11 -2.01 7.43
C GLN A 13 -13.28 -2.31 8.69
N THR A 14 -12.89 -3.57 8.86
CA THR A 14 -12.04 -4.07 9.94
C THR A 14 -11.18 -5.22 9.44
N PHE A 15 -10.00 -5.39 10.03
CA PHE A 15 -9.09 -6.53 9.84
C PHE A 15 -9.25 -7.59 10.94
N VAL A 16 -10.15 -7.39 11.91
CA VAL A 16 -10.26 -8.25 13.08
C VAL A 16 -11.67 -8.76 13.31
N ALA A 17 -11.75 -9.97 13.82
CA ALA A 17 -12.99 -10.60 14.29
C ALA A 17 -12.66 -11.43 15.54
N ASP A 18 -13.08 -10.95 16.71
CA ASP A 18 -12.77 -11.54 18.02
C ASP A 18 -11.27 -11.80 18.22
N ARG A 19 -10.85 -13.07 18.12
CA ARG A 19 -9.48 -13.55 18.32
C ARG A 19 -8.73 -13.77 17.00
N ILE A 20 -9.29 -13.34 15.88
CA ILE A 20 -8.76 -13.53 14.53
C ILE A 20 -8.36 -12.18 13.96
N ALA A 21 -7.15 -12.10 13.39
CA ALA A 21 -6.67 -10.95 12.63
C ALA A 21 -6.30 -11.39 11.20
N LEU A 22 -6.72 -10.61 10.21
CA LEU A 22 -6.28 -10.68 8.82
C LEU A 22 -5.07 -9.77 8.64
N LEU A 23 -4.07 -10.22 7.86
CA LEU A 23 -2.87 -9.46 7.52
C LEU A 23 -2.41 -9.78 6.10
N GLY A 24 -1.52 -8.94 5.55
CA GLY A 24 -1.05 -9.09 4.19
C GLY A 24 -2.19 -9.03 3.16
N ASP A 25 -2.06 -9.79 2.06
CA ASP A 25 -3.04 -9.77 0.97
C ASP A 25 -4.44 -10.22 1.41
N ALA A 26 -4.59 -10.97 2.49
CA ALA A 26 -5.91 -11.32 3.04
C ALA A 26 -6.66 -10.11 3.60
N ALA A 27 -5.95 -9.05 3.99
CA ALA A 27 -6.52 -7.83 4.54
C ALA A 27 -6.48 -6.65 3.55
N HIS A 28 -5.45 -6.57 2.70
CA HIS A 28 -5.17 -5.39 1.89
C HIS A 28 -4.47 -5.68 0.56
N ALA A 29 -4.86 -6.76 -0.14
CA ALA A 29 -4.43 -6.99 -1.53
C ALA A 29 -4.59 -5.73 -2.38
N MET A 30 -3.53 -5.38 -3.11
CA MET A 30 -3.40 -4.09 -3.81
C MET A 30 -2.68 -4.27 -5.14
N THR A 31 -2.81 -3.30 -6.04
CA THR A 31 -2.02 -3.30 -7.27
C THR A 31 -0.50 -3.30 -6.94
N PRO A 32 0.33 -3.99 -7.73
CA PRO A 32 1.76 -4.11 -7.46
C PRO A 32 2.55 -2.82 -7.77
N THR A 33 1.88 -1.73 -8.17
CA THR A 33 2.53 -0.56 -8.77
C THR A 33 3.53 0.14 -7.85
N LEU A 34 3.29 0.17 -6.55
CA LEU A 34 4.25 0.70 -5.56
C LEU A 34 5.22 -0.34 -5.01
N GLY A 35 5.04 -1.63 -5.31
CA GLY A 35 5.88 -2.70 -4.77
C GLY A 35 5.81 -2.84 -3.24
N GLN A 36 4.69 -2.44 -2.61
CA GLN A 36 4.59 -2.33 -1.16
C GLN A 36 3.88 -3.49 -0.44
N GLY A 37 3.28 -4.45 -1.15
CA GLY A 37 2.51 -5.53 -0.51
C GLY A 37 3.30 -6.29 0.56
N ALA A 38 4.50 -6.76 0.22
CA ALA A 38 5.38 -7.45 1.16
C ALA A 38 5.82 -6.56 2.33
N CYS A 39 6.14 -5.29 2.06
CA CYS A 39 6.49 -4.33 3.13
C CYS A 39 5.32 -4.15 4.09
N GLN A 40 4.09 -4.00 3.59
CA GLN A 40 2.91 -3.86 4.45
C GLN A 40 2.65 -5.12 5.28
N ALA A 41 2.86 -6.32 4.74
CA ALA A 41 2.75 -7.57 5.49
C ALA A 41 3.81 -7.68 6.61
N ILE A 42 5.04 -7.21 6.37
CA ILE A 42 6.09 -7.15 7.41
C ILE A 42 5.71 -6.14 8.50
N GLU A 43 5.27 -4.94 8.12
CA GLU A 43 4.81 -3.95 9.08
C GLU A 43 3.61 -4.44 9.91
N ASP A 44 2.69 -5.23 9.31
CA ASP A 44 1.59 -5.87 10.02
C ASP A 44 2.10 -6.81 11.10
N ALA A 45 3.07 -7.67 10.76
CA ALA A 45 3.66 -8.61 11.71
C ALA A 45 4.31 -7.89 12.90
N VAL A 46 5.01 -6.78 12.65
CA VAL A 46 5.63 -5.96 13.70
C VAL A 46 4.59 -5.34 14.63
N VAL A 47 3.53 -4.75 14.08
CA VAL A 47 2.46 -4.14 14.91
C VAL A 47 1.70 -5.21 15.69
N LEU A 48 1.40 -6.35 15.07
CA LEU A 48 0.71 -7.45 15.73
C LEU A 48 1.54 -8.01 16.90
N ALA A 49 2.86 -8.17 16.70
CA ALA A 49 3.77 -8.60 17.76
C ALA A 49 3.76 -7.64 18.96
N ARG A 50 3.79 -6.33 18.71
CA ARG A 50 3.74 -5.30 19.77
C ARG A 50 2.39 -5.29 20.52
N VAL A 51 1.28 -5.46 19.80
CA VAL A 51 -0.05 -5.57 20.41
C VAL A 51 -0.09 -6.79 21.33
N ALA A 52 0.45 -7.93 20.90
CA ALA A 52 0.51 -9.15 21.70
C ALA A 52 1.42 -9.00 22.93
N GLU A 53 2.62 -8.44 22.78
CA GLU A 53 3.57 -8.20 23.87
C GLU A 53 2.99 -7.26 24.94
N ALA A 54 2.25 -6.24 24.51
CA ALA A 54 1.58 -5.31 25.41
C ALA A 54 0.27 -5.87 26.02
N GLY A 55 -0.13 -7.09 25.68
CA GLY A 55 -1.40 -7.69 26.12
C GLY A 55 -2.64 -6.92 25.68
N ARG A 56 -2.56 -6.20 24.55
CA ARG A 56 -3.65 -5.37 24.02
C ARG A 56 -4.58 -6.19 23.12
N ASP A 57 -5.79 -5.67 22.94
CA ASP A 57 -6.79 -6.20 22.01
C ASP A 57 -6.32 -6.05 20.55
N LEU A 58 -6.69 -7.00 19.68
CA LEU A 58 -6.46 -6.95 18.23
C LEU A 58 -7.11 -5.72 17.57
N ALA A 59 -8.13 -5.12 18.18
CA ALA A 59 -8.68 -3.83 17.77
C ALA A 59 -7.61 -2.72 17.68
N GLU A 60 -6.54 -2.79 18.49
CA GLU A 60 -5.41 -1.87 18.40
C GLU A 60 -4.59 -2.08 17.12
N TYR A 61 -4.39 -3.35 16.72
CA TYR A 61 -3.74 -3.70 15.45
C TYR A 61 -4.56 -3.14 14.27
N ASP A 62 -5.87 -3.36 14.27
CA ASP A 62 -6.78 -2.83 13.25
C ASP A 62 -6.71 -1.29 13.14
N ARG A 63 -6.77 -0.60 14.28
CA ARG A 63 -6.74 0.87 14.37
C ARG A 63 -5.46 1.45 13.79
N VAL A 64 -4.32 0.79 14.01
CA VAL A 64 -3.01 1.25 13.53
C VAL A 64 -2.81 0.91 12.05
N ARG A 65 -3.19 -0.30 11.62
CA ARG A 65 -2.85 -0.80 10.28
C ARG A 65 -3.82 -0.37 9.18
N ARG A 66 -5.12 -0.25 9.45
CA ARG A 66 -6.10 0.12 8.40
C ARG A 66 -5.82 1.46 7.73
N PRO A 67 -5.54 2.56 8.45
CA PRO A 67 -5.24 3.84 7.79
C PRO A 67 -3.96 3.77 6.93
N ARG A 68 -2.93 3.08 7.42
CA ARG A 68 -1.63 2.95 6.74
C ARG A 68 -1.75 2.16 5.45
N THR A 69 -2.36 0.97 5.51
CA THR A 69 -2.57 0.10 4.34
C THR A 69 -3.48 0.77 3.32
N ARG A 70 -4.59 1.39 3.74
CA ARG A 70 -5.49 2.14 2.85
C ARG A 70 -4.78 3.29 2.12
N MET A 71 -3.89 4.02 2.80
CA MET A 71 -3.08 5.06 2.15
C MET A 71 -2.22 4.47 1.03
N ILE A 72 -1.55 3.34 1.28
CA ILE A 72 -0.68 2.67 0.29
C ILE A 72 -1.48 2.11 -0.87
N THR A 73 -2.57 1.37 -0.63
CA THR A 73 -3.43 0.81 -1.68
C THR A 73 -3.95 1.92 -2.60
N ASN A 74 -4.46 3.01 -2.03
CA ASN A 74 -4.94 4.16 -2.82
C ASN A 74 -3.84 4.80 -3.66
N ARG A 75 -2.63 4.94 -3.12
CA ARG A 75 -1.48 5.49 -3.87
C ARG A 75 -1.03 4.54 -4.98
N SER A 76 -1.04 3.22 -4.73
CA SER A 76 -0.68 2.21 -5.72
C SER A 76 -1.67 2.22 -6.89
N ALA A 77 -2.96 2.27 -6.62
CA ALA A 77 -4.00 2.37 -7.64
C ALA A 77 -3.89 3.66 -8.49
N ARG A 78 -3.66 4.82 -7.83
CA ARG A 78 -3.46 6.10 -8.53
C ARG A 78 -2.24 6.08 -9.42
N LEU A 79 -1.11 5.59 -8.91
CA LEU A 79 0.12 5.46 -9.69
C LEU A 79 -0.10 4.51 -10.89
N GLY A 80 -0.81 3.40 -10.67
CA GLY A 80 -1.16 2.44 -11.71
C GLY A 80 -1.97 3.09 -12.83
N THR A 81 -2.95 3.91 -12.47
CA THR A 81 -3.78 4.66 -13.43
C THR A 81 -2.93 5.60 -14.29
N VAL A 82 -2.02 6.37 -13.67
CA VAL A 82 -1.14 7.32 -14.38
C VAL A 82 -0.13 6.62 -15.29
N LEU A 83 0.46 5.51 -14.82
CA LEU A 83 1.44 4.75 -15.60
C LEU A 83 0.79 3.99 -16.77
N GLN A 84 -0.50 3.67 -16.68
CA GLN A 84 -1.24 2.93 -17.71
C GLN A 84 -2.07 3.81 -18.65
N PHE A 85 -1.84 5.14 -18.69
CA PHE A 85 -2.51 6.00 -19.67
C PHE A 85 -2.27 5.52 -21.10
N ARG A 86 -3.36 5.15 -21.78
CA ARG A 86 -3.34 4.65 -23.17
C ARG A 86 -3.36 5.77 -24.22
N ALA A 87 -3.82 6.97 -23.85
CA ALA A 87 -3.84 8.11 -24.76
C ALA A 87 -2.40 8.65 -24.96
N ARG A 88 -1.91 8.57 -26.20
CA ARG A 88 -0.57 9.04 -26.61
C ARG A 88 -0.21 10.45 -26.10
N PRO A 89 -1.08 11.48 -26.16
CA PRO A 89 -0.72 12.80 -25.63
C PRO A 89 -0.52 12.79 -24.10
N LEU A 90 -1.34 12.03 -23.35
CA LEU A 90 -1.22 11.93 -21.90
C LEU A 90 0.05 11.17 -21.49
N ALA A 91 0.39 10.10 -22.21
CA ALA A 91 1.64 9.37 -22.01
C ALA A 91 2.87 10.25 -22.29
N ALA A 92 2.86 11.02 -23.37
CA ALA A 92 3.94 11.94 -23.71
C ALA A 92 4.10 13.06 -22.66
N ALA A 93 3.00 13.62 -22.18
CA ALA A 93 3.00 14.62 -21.12
C ALA A 93 3.57 14.05 -19.81
N ARG A 94 3.13 12.85 -19.40
CA ARG A 94 3.68 12.13 -18.24
C ARG A 94 5.18 11.94 -18.37
N ASP A 95 5.64 11.43 -19.51
CA ASP A 95 7.06 11.13 -19.73
C ASP A 95 7.93 12.40 -19.72
N ALA A 96 7.42 13.52 -20.25
CA ALA A 96 8.08 14.82 -20.18
C ALA A 96 8.16 15.34 -18.74
N LEU A 97 7.06 15.27 -17.98
CA LEU A 97 7.01 15.66 -16.57
C LEU A 97 7.99 14.84 -15.72
N LEU A 98 8.03 13.52 -15.90
CA LEU A 98 8.97 12.64 -15.20
C LEU A 98 10.43 12.97 -15.54
N ARG A 99 10.76 13.21 -16.81
CA ARG A 99 12.13 13.60 -17.23
C ARG A 99 12.56 14.95 -16.67
N SER A 100 11.63 15.89 -16.55
CA SER A 100 11.92 17.25 -16.07
C SER A 100 11.90 17.38 -14.54
N SER A 101 11.35 16.40 -13.83
CA SER A 101 11.21 16.47 -12.37
C SER A 101 12.55 16.26 -11.67
N PRO A 102 12.99 17.20 -10.81
CA PRO A 102 14.17 17.02 -9.99
C PRO A 102 14.10 15.74 -9.15
N SER A 103 15.22 15.05 -8.98
CA SER A 103 15.32 13.82 -8.20
C SER A 103 14.83 13.99 -6.75
N SER A 104 14.99 15.18 -6.17
CA SER A 104 14.49 15.51 -4.84
C SER A 104 12.97 15.47 -4.72
N VAL A 105 12.24 15.87 -5.77
CA VAL A 105 10.77 15.82 -5.81
C VAL A 105 10.30 14.37 -5.93
N GLN A 106 10.99 13.58 -6.75
CA GLN A 106 10.74 12.14 -6.88
C GLN A 106 10.95 11.42 -5.55
N LEU A 107 12.05 11.70 -4.85
CA LEU A 107 12.34 11.12 -3.53
C LEU A 107 11.35 11.57 -2.45
N LYS A 108 10.96 12.85 -2.43
CA LYS A 108 9.93 13.36 -1.50
C LYS A 108 8.59 12.64 -1.69
N SER A 109 8.23 12.28 -2.92
CA SER A 109 7.00 11.53 -3.18
C SER A 109 7.03 10.11 -2.58
N LEU A 110 8.22 9.51 -2.49
CA LEU A 110 8.46 8.20 -1.88
C LEU A 110 8.62 8.27 -0.36
N ALA A 111 8.99 9.43 0.20
CA ALA A 111 9.23 9.59 1.63
C ALA A 111 8.05 9.07 2.47
N THR A 112 6.82 9.48 2.16
CA THR A 112 5.59 9.02 2.85
C THR A 112 5.27 7.52 2.75
N VAL A 113 6.00 6.79 1.91
CA VAL A 113 5.91 5.33 1.79
C VAL A 113 7.02 4.65 2.59
N LEU A 114 8.21 5.26 2.60
CA LEU A 114 9.44 4.73 3.18
C LEU A 114 9.71 5.22 4.62
N ASP A 115 8.99 6.25 5.09
CA ASP A 115 9.16 6.88 6.40
C ASP A 115 8.46 6.14 7.55
N TRP A 116 7.96 4.93 7.29
CA TRP A 116 7.35 4.14 8.34
C TRP A 116 8.39 3.78 9.41
N ALA A 117 8.04 4.09 10.65
CA ALA A 117 8.76 3.68 11.84
C ALA A 117 7.79 2.89 12.75
N PRO A 118 8.26 1.78 13.35
CA PRO A 118 7.42 0.91 14.15
C PRO A 118 7.01 1.55 15.47
#